data_AF-A0A1H6VHN4-F1
#
_entry.id   AF-A0A1H6VHN4-F1
#
_cell.length_a   1.000
_cell.length_b   1.000
_cell.length_c   1.000
_cell.angle_alpha   90.00
_cell.angle_beta   90.00
_cell.angle_gamma   90.00
#
_symmetry.space_group_name_H-M   'P 1'
#
loop_
_entity.id
_entity.type
_entity.pdbx_description
1 polymer ?
#
loop_
_entity_poly.entity_id
_entity_poly.type
_entity_poly.pdbx_seq_one_letter_code
_entity_poly.pdbx_strand_id
1 'polypeptide(L)'
;MKHFIFGTLSGVIVGGIYGLINTPRSGKDNQKALKNYADETTDYIQDISDNINDLQQSISQLKNEVSFVQNDVMDEMNLIAKEFQHEAEPRLRRIQEKTEKMQTEVQKTTDNLN
;
A
#
# COMPACT_ATOMS: atom_id res chain seq x y z
N MET A 1 17.84 2.09 4.10
CA MET A 1 16.69 2.49 3.26
C MET A 1 15.33 1.96 3.74
N LYS A 2 15.18 0.74 4.27
CA LYS A 2 13.88 0.22 4.76
C LYS A 2 13.18 1.17 5.76
N HIS A 3 13.93 1.70 6.73
CA HIS A 3 13.45 2.63 7.76
C HIS A 3 12.99 4.00 7.24
N PHE A 4 13.53 4.47 6.11
CA PHE A 4 13.21 5.80 5.59
C PHE A 4 11.76 5.87 5.10
N ILE A 5 11.33 4.87 4.33
CA ILE A 5 9.92 4.74 3.86
C ILE A 5 8.96 4.54 5.04
N PHE A 6 9.36 3.74 6.04
CA PHE A 6 8.55 3.58 7.26
C PHE A 6 8.39 4.91 8.01
N GLY A 7 9.45 5.72 8.11
CA GLY A 7 9.41 7.03 8.76
C GLY A 7 8.69 8.11 7.95
N THR A 8 8.70 8.03 6.62
CA THR A 8 8.00 9.02 5.77
C THR A 8 6.50 8.80 5.77
N LEU A 9 6.02 7.56 5.65
CA LEU A 9 4.58 7.28 5.67
C LEU A 9 3.95 7.55 7.05
N SER A 10 4.60 7.12 8.13
CA SER A 10 4.16 7.49 9.48
C SER A 10 4.28 9.00 9.71
N GLY A 11 5.32 9.64 9.17
CA GLY A 11 5.53 11.07 9.23
C GLY A 11 4.45 11.89 8.52
N VAL A 12 3.92 11.41 7.38
CA VAL A 12 2.79 12.07 6.70
C VAL A 12 1.51 11.95 7.50
N ILE A 13 1.21 10.77 8.07
CA ILE A 13 0.02 10.58 8.92
C ILE A 13 0.11 11.49 10.15
N VAL A 14 1.21 11.40 10.90
CA VAL A 14 1.43 12.19 12.13
C VAL A 14 1.51 13.69 11.81
N GLY A 15 2.17 14.07 10.73
CA GLY A 15 2.30 15.46 10.28
C GLY A 15 0.97 16.06 9.81
N GLY A 16 0.15 15.28 9.11
CA GLY A 16 -1.21 15.68 8.70
C GLY A 16 -2.12 15.90 9.91
N ILE A 17 -2.08 15.00 10.88
CA ILE A 17 -2.83 15.13 12.14
C ILE A 17 -2.35 16.34 12.94
N TYR A 18 -1.04 16.51 13.10
CA TYR A 18 -0.45 17.66 13.78
C TYR A 18 -0.84 18.98 13.11
N GLY A 19 -0.81 19.03 11.77
CA GLY A 19 -1.24 20.18 10.99
C GLY A 19 -2.72 20.50 11.19
N LEU A 20 -3.59 19.49 11.16
CA LEU A 20 -5.03 19.65 11.37
C LEU A 20 -5.33 20.16 12.79
N ILE A 21 -4.67 19.62 13.81
CA ILE A 21 -4.86 20.06 15.21
C ILE A 21 -4.37 21.50 15.41
N ASN A 22 -3.26 21.89 14.79
CA ASN A 22 -2.66 23.22 14.95
C ASN A 22 -3.32 24.32 14.07
N THR A 23 -4.25 23.94 13.19
CA THR A 23 -4.98 24.89 12.34
C THR A 23 -6.03 25.64 13.19
N PRO A 24 -6.19 26.98 13.06
CA PRO A 24 -7.16 27.76 13.83
C PRO A 24 -8.60 27.50 13.34
N ARG A 25 -9.19 26.41 13.80
CA ARG A 25 -10.57 25.96 13.54
C ARG A 25 -11.27 25.63 14.84
N SER A 26 -12.60 25.52 14.82
CA SER A 26 -13.32 25.02 15.99
C SER A 26 -12.96 23.55 16.26
N GLY A 27 -13.01 23.12 17.52
CA GLY A 27 -12.68 21.73 17.88
C GLY A 27 -13.53 20.69 17.14
N LYS A 28 -14.81 21.01 16.87
CA LYS A 28 -15.72 20.17 16.09
C LYS A 28 -15.30 20.09 14.62
N ASP A 29 -14.86 21.20 14.04
CA ASP A 29 -14.38 21.23 12.65
C ASP A 29 -13.06 20.47 12.51
N ASN A 30 -12.18 20.52 13.52
CA ASN A 30 -10.95 19.72 13.55
C ASN A 30 -11.22 18.23 13.70
N GLN A 31 -12.15 17.82 14.57
CA GLN A 31 -12.58 16.42 14.67
C GLN A 31 -13.13 15.91 13.32
N LYS A 32 -13.98 16.70 12.67
CA LYS A 32 -14.52 16.36 11.35
C LYS A 32 -13.42 16.26 10.29
N ALA A 33 -12.47 17.20 10.28
CA ALA A 33 -11.35 17.19 9.34
C ALA A 33 -10.41 16.00 9.57
N LEU A 34 -10.14 15.63 10.83
CA LEU A 34 -9.35 14.45 11.19
C LEU A 34 -10.03 13.16 10.75
N LYS A 35 -11.35 13.05 10.96
CA LYS A 35 -12.12 11.90 10.49
C LYS A 35 -12.07 11.76 8.98
N ASN A 36 -12.35 12.84 8.24
CA ASN A 36 -12.28 12.82 6.77
C ASN A 36 -10.87 12.45 6.27
N TYR A 37 -9.82 12.99 6.90
CA TYR A 37 -8.45 12.65 6.56
C TYR A 37 -8.13 11.18 6.80
N ALA A 38 -8.62 10.60 7.90
CA ALA A 38 -8.46 9.19 8.20
C ALA A 38 -9.22 8.28 7.21
N ASP A 39 -10.46 8.65 6.87
CA ASP A 39 -11.29 7.95 5.90
C ASP A 39 -10.60 7.95 4.51
N GLU A 40 -10.19 9.12 4.01
CA GLU A 40 -9.46 9.26 2.74
C GLU A 40 -8.14 8.48 2.75
N THR A 41 -7.40 8.52 3.87
CA THR A 41 -6.14 7.77 3.98
C THR A 41 -6.39 6.26 3.98
N THR A 42 -7.49 5.80 4.57
CA THR A 42 -7.89 4.39 4.55
C THR A 42 -8.21 3.93 3.13
N ASP A 43 -8.92 4.74 2.35
CA ASP A 43 -9.23 4.44 0.95
C ASP A 43 -7.93 4.31 0.12
N TYR A 44 -6.99 5.25 0.25
CA TYR A 44 -5.70 5.15 -0.46
C TYR A 44 -4.88 3.92 -0.05
N ILE A 45 -4.94 3.52 1.22
CA ILE A 45 -4.27 2.31 1.72
C ILE A 45 -4.91 1.07 1.10
N GLN A 46 -6.25 1.03 0.99
CA GLN A 46 -6.97 -0.07 0.35
C GLN A 46 -6.60 -0.18 -1.13
N ASP A 47 -6.57 0.94 -1.86
CA ASP A 47 -6.16 0.98 -3.27
C ASP A 47 -4.75 0.39 -3.46
N ILE A 48 -3.81 0.68 -2.55
CA ILE A 48 -2.46 0.09 -2.61
C ILE A 48 -2.52 -1.43 -2.44
N SER A 49 -3.34 -1.92 -1.51
CA SER A 49 -3.52 -3.36 -1.28
C SER A 49 -4.06 -4.05 -2.54
N ASP A 50 -5.08 -3.45 -3.16
CA ASP A 50 -5.73 -3.99 -4.35
C ASP A 50 -4.77 -4.02 -5.55
N ASN A 51 -4.01 -2.94 -5.77
CA ASN A 51 -2.98 -2.88 -6.80
C ASN A 51 -1.88 -3.95 -6.64
N ILE A 52 -1.54 -4.32 -5.40
CA ILE A 52 -0.57 -5.40 -5.15
C ILE A 52 -1.16 -6.75 -5.55
N ASN A 53 -2.43 -7.00 -5.21
CA ASN A 53 -3.12 -8.24 -5.56
C ASN A 53 -3.26 -8.37 -7.09
N ASP A 54 -3.64 -7.28 -7.76
CA ASP A 54 -3.76 -7.23 -9.23
C ASP A 54 -2.42 -7.51 -9.92
N LEU A 55 -1.32 -6.96 -9.39
CA LEU A 55 0.01 -7.24 -9.92
C LEU A 55 0.40 -8.71 -9.74
N GLN A 56 0.13 -9.31 -8.57
CA GLN A 56 0.38 -10.73 -8.33
C GLN A 56 -0.43 -11.63 -9.28
N GLN A 57 -1.69 -11.26 -9.53
CA GLN A 57 -2.57 -11.95 -10.45
C GLN A 57 -2.08 -11.84 -11.89
N SER A 58 -1.68 -10.65 -12.32
CA SER A 58 -1.17 -10.39 -13.68
C SER A 58 0.10 -11.20 -13.97
N ILE A 59 1.02 -11.29 -13.02
CA ILE A 59 2.23 -12.14 -13.13
C ILE A 59 1.84 -13.61 -13.27
N SER A 60 0.87 -14.06 -12.48
CA SER A 60 0.38 -15.45 -12.52
C SER A 60 -0.31 -15.78 -13.84
N GLN A 61 -1.11 -14.86 -14.38
CA GLN A 61 -1.77 -14.98 -15.67
C GLN A 61 -0.76 -15.05 -16.82
N LEU A 62 0.23 -14.14 -16.83
CA LEU A 62 1.30 -14.13 -17.83
C LEU A 62 2.01 -15.50 -17.87
N LYS A 63 2.36 -16.06 -16.71
CA LYS A 63 2.99 -17.39 -16.63
C LYS A 63 2.10 -18.51 -17.20
N ASN A 64 0.79 -18.44 -16.98
CA ASN A 64 -0.15 -19.45 -17.48
C ASN A 64 -0.34 -19.35 -19.00
N GLU A 65 -0.43 -18.14 -19.55
CA GLU A 65 -0.68 -17.89 -20.97
C GLU A 65 0.51 -18.28 -21.86
N VAL A 66 1.73 -18.10 -21.34
CA VAL A 66 3.00 -18.47 -22.00
C VAL A 66 3.17 -19.99 -22.16
N SER A 67 2.46 -20.80 -21.36
CA SER A 67 2.56 -22.27 -21.42
C SER A 67 1.89 -22.92 -22.65
N PHE A 68 1.09 -22.18 -23.42
CA PHE A 68 0.30 -22.72 -24.54
C PHE A 68 1.01 -22.75 -25.91
N VAL A 69 2.22 -22.17 -26.04
CA VAL A 69 2.94 -22.04 -27.33
C VAL A 69 4.34 -22.66 -27.23
N GLN A 70 4.57 -23.80 -27.86
CA GLN A 70 5.88 -24.49 -27.87
C GLN A 70 6.87 -23.81 -28.84
N ASN A 71 7.58 -22.77 -28.39
CA ASN A 71 8.74 -22.21 -29.10
C ASN A 71 9.78 -21.72 -28.08
N ASP A 72 11.07 -21.71 -28.43
CA ASP A 72 12.19 -21.30 -27.55
C ASP A 72 11.99 -19.92 -26.89
N VAL A 73 11.30 -19.01 -27.56
CA VAL A 73 10.94 -17.66 -27.04
C VAL A 73 10.08 -17.75 -25.76
N MET A 74 9.28 -18.81 -25.59
CA MET A 74 8.42 -18.98 -24.41
C MET A 74 9.17 -19.50 -23.19
N ASP A 75 10.24 -20.28 -23.37
CA ASP A 75 11.09 -20.70 -22.26
C ASP A 75 11.81 -19.48 -21.66
N GLU A 76 12.28 -18.56 -22.51
CA GLU A 76 12.85 -17.28 -22.08
C GLU A 76 11.82 -16.39 -21.38
N MET A 77 10.60 -16.26 -21.92
CA MET A 77 9.54 -15.50 -21.26
C MET A 77 9.12 -16.08 -19.90
N ASN A 78 9.03 -17.42 -19.80
CA ASN A 78 8.77 -18.10 -18.53
C ASN A 78 9.88 -17.84 -17.51
N LEU A 79 11.14 -17.85 -17.95
CA LEU A 79 12.28 -17.55 -17.09
C LEU A 79 12.22 -16.11 -16.58
N ILE A 80 11.97 -15.13 -17.46
CA ILE A 80 11.84 -13.71 -17.11
C ILE A 80 10.67 -13.50 -16.14
N ALA A 81 9.51 -14.09 -16.40
CA ALA A 81 8.35 -13.97 -15.52
C ALA A 81 8.62 -14.58 -14.14
N LYS A 82 9.31 -15.72 -14.09
CA LYS A 82 9.69 -16.40 -12.85
C LYS A 82 10.73 -15.61 -12.04
N GLU A 83 11.75 -15.04 -12.69
CA GLU A 83 12.73 -14.17 -12.05
C GLU A 83 12.08 -12.89 -11.54
N PHE A 84 11.23 -12.26 -12.36
CA PHE A 84 10.47 -11.10 -11.94
C PHE A 84 9.59 -11.41 -10.71
N GLN A 85 8.85 -12.53 -10.73
CA GLN A 85 8.07 -12.97 -9.57
C GLN A 85 8.96 -13.16 -8.34
N HIS A 86 10.10 -13.85 -8.50
CA HIS A 86 11.02 -14.13 -7.41
C HIS A 86 11.59 -12.85 -6.76
N GLU A 87 11.92 -11.85 -7.58
CA GLU A 87 12.41 -10.56 -7.10
C GLU A 87 11.31 -9.65 -6.53
N ALA A 88 10.12 -9.69 -7.14
CA ALA A 88 8.98 -8.85 -6.78
C ALA A 88 8.31 -9.35 -5.50
N GLU A 89 8.16 -10.66 -5.30
CA GLU A 89 7.55 -11.27 -4.13
C GLU A 89 8.00 -10.68 -2.78
N PRO A 90 9.31 -10.64 -2.45
CA PRO A 90 9.75 -10.06 -1.19
C PRO A 90 9.53 -8.55 -1.13
N ARG A 91 9.44 -7.85 -2.26
CA ARG A 91 9.10 -6.42 -2.31
C ARG A 91 7.62 -6.22 -2.04
N LEU A 92 6.75 -6.98 -2.69
CA LEU A 92 5.29 -6.94 -2.54
C LEU A 92 4.87 -7.31 -1.13
N ARG A 93 5.42 -8.39 -0.54
CA ARG A 93 5.20 -8.74 0.87
C ARG A 93 5.52 -7.59 1.82
N ARG A 94 6.66 -6.92 1.62
CA ARG A 94 7.05 -5.77 2.44
C ARG A 94 6.12 -4.57 2.26
N ILE A 95 5.50 -4.40 1.10
CA ILE A 95 4.54 -3.33 0.88
C ILE A 95 3.21 -3.70 1.56
N GLN A 96 2.72 -4.94 1.42
CA GLN A 96 1.55 -5.44 2.16
C GLN A 96 1.71 -5.28 3.68
N GLU A 97 2.81 -5.75 4.27
CA GLU A 97 3.10 -5.57 5.70
C GLU A 97 3.10 -4.10 6.14
N LYS A 98 3.46 -3.18 5.24
CA LYS A 98 3.46 -1.73 5.51
C LYS A 98 2.06 -1.16 5.42
N THR A 99 1.32 -1.52 4.40
CA THR A 99 -0.08 -1.13 4.18
C THR A 99 -0.94 -1.55 5.39
N GLU A 100 -0.80 -2.79 5.86
CA GLU A 100 -1.50 -3.29 7.06
C GLU A 100 -1.15 -2.50 8.33
N LYS A 101 0.14 -2.19 8.53
CA LYS A 101 0.59 -1.36 9.65
C LYS A 101 0.01 0.04 9.56
N MET A 102 -0.01 0.66 8.37
CA MET A 102 -0.60 1.97 8.19
C MET A 102 -2.09 1.96 8.51
N GLN A 103 -2.83 0.96 8.03
CA GLN A 103 -4.26 0.83 8.33
C GLN A 103 -4.50 0.72 9.83
N THR A 104 -3.69 -0.08 10.51
CA THR A 104 -3.75 -0.23 11.98
C THR A 104 -3.49 1.08 12.71
N GLU A 105 -2.48 1.85 12.28
CA GLU A 105 -2.13 3.12 12.94
C GLU A 105 -3.16 4.24 12.66
N VAL A 106 -3.71 4.30 11.45
CA VAL A 106 -4.83 5.21 11.11
C VAL A 106 -6.06 4.87 11.94
N GLN A 107 -6.41 3.59 12.06
CA GLN A 107 -7.54 3.14 12.86
C GLN A 107 -7.36 3.51 14.34
N LYS A 108 -6.22 3.15 14.95
CA LYS A 108 -5.92 3.50 16.35
C LYS A 108 -6.01 5.00 16.60
N THR A 109 -5.50 5.80 15.68
CA THR A 109 -5.51 7.25 15.87
C THR A 109 -6.92 7.83 15.78
N THR A 110 -7.76 7.27 14.90
CA THR A 110 -9.17 7.65 14.75
C THR A 110 -10.00 7.22 15.96
N ASP A 111 -9.78 6.01 16.48
CA ASP A 111 -10.49 5.50 17.67
C ASP A 111 -10.20 6.35 18.91
N ASN A 112 -8.96 6.85 19.06
CA ASN A 112 -8.57 7.73 20.16
C ASN A 112 -9.15 9.17 20.06
N LEU A 113 -9.78 9.54 18.95
CA LEU A 113 -10.41 10.86 18.76
C LEU A 113 -11.90 10.87 19.11
N ASN A 114 -12.52 9.70 19.35
CA ASN A 114 -13.92 9.54 19.77
C ASN A 114 -14.10 9.61 21.29
#